data_AF-A0A7Y0S285-F1
#
_entry.id   AF-A0A7Y0S285-F1
#
_cell.length_a   1.000
_cell.length_b   1.000
_cell.length_c   1.000
_cell.angle_alpha   90.00
_cell.angle_beta   90.00
_cell.angle_gamma   90.00
#
_symmetry.space_group_name_H-M   'P 1'
#
loop_
_entity.id
_entity.type
_entity.pdbx_description
1 polymer ?
#
loop_
_entity_poly.entity_id
_entity_poly.type
_entity_poly.pdbx_seq_one_letter_code
_entity_poly.pdbx_strand_id
1 'polypeptide(L)'
;TGSKWQWLLKQMTRKLWVRTSLYALLAVATALMSIVLNQFITLPPAINVSKDLLNNILNILATSMLAVTTFSLNIMVSAYSAASAGVTPRATKLLMEDSTTQNALATFLGSFLFSLVGIIALGIGAYHQQAQIYLFIVTIAVIVMIILTLLRWIQHL
;
A
#
# COMPACT_ATOMS: atom_id res chain seq x y z
N THR A 1 -6.33 -3.53 -35.76
CA THR A 1 -5.05 -3.51 -35.00
C THR A 1 -5.19 -3.22 -33.50
N GLY A 2 -6.39 -2.94 -32.94
CA GLY A 2 -6.58 -2.66 -31.51
C GLY A 2 -6.80 -3.86 -30.57
N SER A 3 -7.03 -5.08 -31.08
CA SER A 3 -7.45 -6.22 -30.23
C SER A 3 -6.33 -6.86 -29.43
N LYS A 4 -5.08 -6.85 -29.92
CA LYS A 4 -3.92 -7.38 -29.17
C LYS A 4 -3.61 -6.56 -27.93
N TRP A 5 -3.71 -5.23 -28.03
CA TRP A 5 -3.51 -4.31 -26.91
C TRP A 5 -4.63 -4.39 -25.87
N GLN A 6 -5.89 -4.48 -26.32
CA GLN A 6 -7.01 -4.73 -25.42
C GLN A 6 -6.91 -6.09 -24.73
N TRP A 7 -6.45 -7.13 -25.43
CA TRP A 7 -6.24 -8.46 -24.85
C TRP A 7 -5.06 -8.49 -23.88
N LEU A 8 -3.93 -7.86 -24.20
CA LEU A 8 -2.80 -7.68 -23.28
C LEU A 8 -3.20 -6.86 -22.05
N LEU A 9 -3.95 -5.77 -22.21
CA LEU A 9 -4.51 -4.98 -21.12
C LEU A 9 -5.52 -5.80 -20.31
N LYS A 10 -6.36 -6.63 -20.93
CA LYS A 10 -7.30 -7.55 -20.24
C LYS A 10 -6.57 -8.66 -19.47
N GLN A 11 -5.43 -9.10 -19.98
CA GLN A 11 -4.61 -10.16 -19.38
C GLN A 11 -3.69 -9.59 -18.29
N MET A 12 -3.23 -8.35 -18.43
CA MET A 12 -2.57 -7.58 -17.37
C MET A 12 -3.56 -7.21 -16.25
N THR A 13 -4.78 -6.74 -16.56
CA THR A 13 -5.82 -6.45 -15.57
C THR A 13 -6.41 -7.70 -14.90
N ARG A 14 -6.27 -8.88 -15.53
CA ARG A 14 -6.53 -10.19 -14.90
C ARG A 14 -5.42 -10.61 -13.93
N LYS A 15 -4.20 -10.09 -14.05
CA LYS A 15 -3.16 -10.29 -13.03
C LYS A 15 -3.50 -9.39 -11.84
N LEU A 16 -3.76 -10.03 -10.71
CA LEU A 16 -4.03 -9.41 -9.41
C LEU A 16 -3.10 -8.22 -9.11
N TRP A 17 -1.81 -8.31 -9.49
CA TRP A 17 -0.82 -7.23 -9.43
C TRP A 17 -1.27 -5.84 -9.92
N VAL A 18 -2.16 -5.76 -10.92
CA VAL A 18 -2.65 -4.45 -11.42
C VAL A 18 -3.69 -3.85 -10.49
N ARG A 19 -4.56 -4.68 -9.89
CA ARG A 19 -5.54 -4.20 -8.90
C ARG A 19 -4.84 -3.75 -7.63
N THR A 20 -3.84 -4.52 -7.22
CA THR A 20 -3.09 -4.29 -6.00
C THR A 20 -2.22 -3.03 -6.12
N SER A 21 -1.57 -2.81 -7.27
CA SER A 21 -0.86 -1.56 -7.57
C SER A 21 -1.80 -0.35 -7.64
N LEU A 22 -3.05 -0.55 -8.08
CA LEU A 22 -4.05 0.51 -8.13
C LEU A 22 -4.47 0.94 -6.72
N TYR A 23 -4.60 0.02 -5.76
CA TYR A 23 -4.83 0.38 -4.36
C TYR A 23 -3.66 1.16 -3.76
N ALA A 24 -2.43 0.76 -4.06
CA ALA A 24 -1.24 1.50 -3.64
C ALA A 24 -1.22 2.92 -4.24
N LEU A 25 -1.54 3.06 -5.53
CA LEU A 25 -1.67 4.35 -6.20
C LEU A 25 -2.78 5.21 -5.59
N LEU A 26 -3.93 4.62 -5.26
CA LEU A 26 -5.03 5.32 -4.62
C LEU A 26 -4.65 5.81 -3.21
N ALA A 27 -3.91 5.03 -2.43
CA ALA A 27 -3.42 5.45 -1.12
C ALA A 27 -2.48 6.66 -1.24
N VAL A 28 -1.54 6.62 -2.19
CA VAL A 28 -0.65 7.75 -2.49
C VAL A 28 -1.45 8.97 -2.97
N ALA A 29 -2.40 8.78 -3.88
CA ALA A 29 -3.25 9.85 -4.38
C ALA A 29 -4.07 10.50 -3.25
N THR A 30 -4.61 9.71 -2.32
CA THR A 30 -5.36 10.20 -1.16
C THR A 30 -4.48 11.05 -0.24
N ALA A 31 -3.21 10.67 -0.04
CA ALA A 31 -2.25 11.48 0.70
C ALA A 31 -2.02 12.84 0.04
N LEU A 32 -1.77 12.86 -1.26
CA LEU A 32 -1.58 14.09 -2.01
C LEU A 32 -2.84 14.96 -2.03
N MET A 33 -4.02 14.33 -2.06
CA MET A 33 -5.30 15.04 -2.04
C MET A 33 -5.52 15.81 -0.74
N SER A 34 -4.96 15.34 0.38
CA SER A 34 -5.05 16.05 1.67
C SER A 34 -4.42 17.45 1.63
N ILE A 35 -3.42 17.67 0.76
CA ILE A 35 -2.80 18.98 0.53
C ILE A 35 -3.79 19.92 -0.17
N VAL A 36 -4.54 19.40 -1.16
CA VAL A 36 -5.51 20.18 -1.96
C VAL A 36 -6.78 20.48 -1.16
N LEU A 37 -7.26 19.52 -0.36
CA LEU A 37 -8.49 19.64 0.44
C LEU A 37 -8.41 20.77 1.49
N ASN A 38 -7.20 21.15 1.91
CA ASN A 38 -6.99 22.29 2.80
C ASN A 38 -7.46 23.63 2.19
N GLN A 39 -7.57 23.75 0.86
CA GLN A 39 -8.05 24.97 0.21
C GLN A 39 -9.57 25.13 0.27
N PHE A 40 -10.32 24.05 0.50
CA PHE A 40 -11.78 24.05 0.42
C PHE A 40 -12.50 23.94 1.77
N ILE A 41 -11.86 23.37 2.80
CA ILE A 41 -12.50 23.09 4.09
C ILE A 41 -11.59 23.52 5.24
N THR A 42 -11.98 24.55 5.99
CA THR A 42 -11.33 24.98 7.23
C THR A 42 -11.96 24.26 8.42
N LEU A 43 -11.21 23.35 9.06
CA LEU A 43 -11.63 22.68 10.30
C LEU A 43 -11.42 23.60 11.52
N PRO A 44 -12.20 23.43 12.60
CA PRO A 44 -12.04 24.20 13.83
C PRO A 44 -10.65 24.02 14.45
N PRO A 45 -10.06 25.07 15.05
CA PRO A 45 -8.68 25.08 15.57
C PRO A 45 -8.44 24.21 16.83
N ALA A 46 -9.43 23.42 17.27
CA ALA A 46 -9.38 22.70 18.54
C ALA A 46 -8.49 21.43 18.52
N ILE A 47 -8.14 20.90 17.34
CA ILE A 47 -7.33 19.68 17.21
C ILE A 47 -6.01 20.04 16.53
N ASN A 48 -4.96 20.28 17.32
CA ASN A 48 -3.61 20.50 16.79
C ASN A 48 -2.84 19.18 16.77
N VAL A 49 -2.55 18.67 15.57
CA VAL A 49 -1.68 17.51 15.37
C VAL A 49 -0.27 18.02 15.11
N SER A 50 0.71 17.70 15.95
CA SER A 50 2.09 18.13 15.74
C SER A 50 2.73 17.48 14.52
N LYS A 51 3.46 18.27 13.71
CA LYS A 51 4.26 17.79 12.57
C LYS A 51 5.23 16.67 12.96
N ASP A 52 5.86 16.77 14.14
CA ASP A 52 6.82 15.77 14.62
C ASP A 52 6.16 14.41 14.92
N LEU A 53 4.93 14.43 15.45
CA LEU A 53 4.14 13.22 15.68
C LEU A 53 3.87 12.50 14.36
N LEU A 54 3.40 13.24 13.35
CA LEU A 54 3.14 12.70 12.02
C LEU A 54 4.42 12.14 11.39
N ASN A 55 5.52 12.88 11.46
CA ASN A 55 6.81 12.44 10.92
C ASN A 55 7.27 11.13 11.56
N ASN A 56 7.16 11.00 12.89
CA ASN A 56 7.52 9.78 13.60
C ASN A 56 6.65 8.59 13.18
N ILE A 57 5.31 8.75 13.12
CA ILE A 57 4.41 7.67 12.72
C ILE A 57 4.68 7.24 11.28
N LEU A 58 4.82 8.19 10.35
CA LEU A 58 5.11 7.89 8.96
C LEU A 58 6.48 7.21 8.80
N ASN A 59 7.49 7.59 9.59
CA ASN A 59 8.81 6.94 9.55
C ASN A 59 8.74 5.48 10.02
N ILE A 60 8.02 5.21 11.11
CA ILE A 60 7.76 3.85 11.59
C ILE A 60 7.02 3.04 10.53
N LEU A 61 5.99 3.60 9.89
CA LEU A 61 5.26 2.93 8.82
C LEU A 61 6.15 2.66 7.60
N ALA A 62 6.95 3.62 7.16
CA ALA A 62 7.84 3.45 6.01
C ALA A 62 8.84 2.30 6.24
N THR A 63 9.51 2.30 7.39
CA THR A 63 10.53 1.29 7.71
C THR A 63 9.93 -0.09 7.92
N SER A 64 8.85 -0.19 8.71
CA SER A 64 8.18 -1.47 9.00
C SER A 64 7.56 -2.08 7.75
N MET A 65 6.86 -1.30 6.93
CA MET A 65 6.15 -1.83 5.77
C MET A 65 7.11 -2.26 4.66
N LEU A 66 8.26 -1.59 4.50
CA LEU A 66 9.32 -2.04 3.60
C LEU A 66 9.93 -3.36 4.08
N ALA A 67 10.18 -3.50 5.39
CA ALA A 67 10.69 -4.73 5.98
C ALA A 67 9.70 -5.90 5.79
N VAL A 68 8.41 -5.71 6.11
CA VAL A 68 7.36 -6.72 5.91
C VAL A 68 7.24 -7.09 4.44
N THR A 69 7.22 -6.10 3.53
CA THR A 69 7.16 -6.37 2.08
C THR A 69 8.34 -7.22 1.62
N THR A 70 9.55 -6.89 2.05
CA THR A 70 10.78 -7.62 1.69
C THR A 70 10.74 -9.05 2.22
N PHE A 71 10.36 -9.23 3.49
CA PHE A 71 10.22 -10.54 4.11
C PHE A 71 9.17 -11.40 3.40
N SER A 72 7.98 -10.85 3.13
CA SER A 72 6.90 -11.56 2.44
C SER A 72 7.25 -11.92 0.99
N LEU A 73 7.94 -11.03 0.26
CA LEU A 73 8.45 -11.34 -1.09
C LEU A 73 9.48 -12.48 -1.04
N ASN A 74 10.38 -12.47 -0.06
CA ASN A 74 11.36 -13.53 0.10
C ASN A 74 10.72 -14.89 0.39
N ILE A 75 9.71 -14.95 1.26
CA ILE A 75 8.91 -16.17 1.49
C ILE A 75 8.25 -16.65 0.20
N MET A 76 7.64 -15.74 -0.57
CA MET A 76 6.98 -16.08 -1.83
C MET A 76 7.96 -16.65 -2.86
N VAL A 77 9.12 -16.02 -3.04
CA VAL A 77 10.16 -16.49 -3.96
C VAL A 77 10.73 -17.83 -3.50
N SER A 78 10.96 -18.00 -2.20
CA SER A 78 11.44 -19.26 -1.61
C SER A 78 10.43 -20.39 -1.84
N ALA A 79 9.14 -20.15 -1.58
CA ALA A 79 8.07 -21.10 -1.84
C ALA A 79 7.96 -21.47 -3.33
N TYR A 80 8.10 -20.48 -4.22
CA TYR A 80 8.12 -20.72 -5.67
C TYR A 80 9.30 -21.59 -6.09
N SER A 81 10.49 -21.32 -5.54
CA SER A 81 11.70 -22.12 -5.83
C SER A 81 11.57 -23.55 -5.33
N ALA A 82 10.98 -23.77 -4.15
CA ALA A 82 10.73 -25.08 -3.57
C ALA A 82 9.69 -25.88 -4.38
N ALA A 83 8.60 -25.24 -4.82
CA ALA A 83 7.58 -25.89 -5.66
C ALA A 83 8.11 -26.27 -7.05
N SER A 84 9.01 -25.44 -7.60
CA SER A 84 9.67 -25.69 -8.89
C SER A 84 10.66 -26.87 -8.83
N ALA A 85 11.13 -27.23 -7.64
CA ALA A 85 12.14 -28.27 -7.44
C ALA A 85 11.57 -29.69 -7.22
N GLY A 86 10.24 -29.87 -7.09
CA GLY A 86 9.68 -31.13 -6.54
C GLY A 86 8.45 -31.80 -7.20
N VAL A 87 7.72 -31.18 -8.15
CA VAL A 87 6.46 -31.78 -8.68
C VAL A 87 6.27 -31.55 -10.18
N THR A 88 5.61 -32.48 -10.87
CA THR A 88 5.31 -32.42 -12.31
C THR A 88 4.54 -31.14 -12.72
N PRO A 89 4.72 -30.63 -13.97
CA PRO A 89 4.29 -29.28 -14.42
C PRO A 89 2.80 -28.93 -14.30
N ARG A 90 1.94 -29.90 -13.94
CA ARG A 90 0.49 -29.72 -13.76
C ARG A 90 0.08 -29.30 -12.35
N ALA A 91 0.87 -29.61 -11.32
CA ALA A 91 0.56 -29.28 -9.92
C ALA A 91 1.03 -27.86 -9.53
N THR A 92 2.10 -27.35 -10.16
CA THR A 92 2.63 -26.00 -9.93
C THR A 92 1.67 -24.89 -10.34
N LYS A 93 0.72 -25.12 -11.26
CA LYS A 93 -0.29 -24.14 -11.66
C LYS A 93 -1.45 -23.97 -10.66
N LEU A 94 -1.64 -24.88 -9.70
CA LEU A 94 -2.76 -24.82 -8.75
C LEU A 94 -2.40 -24.12 -7.43
N LEU A 95 -1.10 -23.94 -7.14
CA LEU A 95 -0.56 -23.16 -6.01
C LEU A 95 -0.25 -21.70 -6.39
N MET A 96 -0.51 -21.32 -7.64
CA MET A 96 0.06 -20.13 -8.28
C MET A 96 -1.02 -19.11 -8.61
N GLU A 97 -1.84 -18.72 -7.64
CA GLU A 97 -2.78 -17.59 -7.80
C GLU A 97 -3.40 -17.12 -6.48
N ASP A 98 -2.68 -17.17 -5.35
CA ASP A 98 -3.25 -16.65 -4.11
C ASP A 98 -3.34 -15.11 -4.13
N SER A 99 -4.54 -14.67 -4.51
CA SER A 99 -4.97 -13.29 -4.52
C SER A 99 -4.86 -12.59 -3.17
N THR A 100 -4.95 -13.34 -2.07
CA THR A 100 -4.91 -12.77 -0.73
C THR A 100 -3.49 -12.33 -0.38
N THR A 101 -2.48 -13.15 -0.65
CA THR A 101 -1.07 -12.83 -0.44
C THR A 101 -0.62 -11.64 -1.31
N GLN A 102 -1.07 -11.56 -2.57
CA GLN A 102 -0.74 -10.43 -3.45
C GLN A 102 -1.43 -9.11 -3.03
N ASN A 103 -2.66 -9.19 -2.54
CA ASN A 103 -3.36 -8.03 -1.96
C ASN A 103 -2.67 -7.54 -0.68
N ALA A 104 -2.16 -8.46 0.14
CA ALA A 104 -1.39 -8.12 1.33
C ALA A 104 -0.10 -7.37 0.96
N LEU A 105 0.69 -7.93 0.04
CA LEU A 105 1.94 -7.32 -0.42
C LEU A 105 1.77 -5.90 -0.96
N ALA A 106 0.73 -5.65 -1.75
CA ALA A 106 0.54 -4.29 -2.28
C ALA A 106 -0.02 -3.31 -1.26
N THR A 107 -0.76 -3.78 -0.25
CA THR A 107 -1.14 -2.91 0.87
C THR A 107 0.11 -2.47 1.61
N PHE A 108 1.06 -3.37 1.86
CA PHE A 108 2.35 -3.03 2.48
C PHE A 108 3.15 -2.07 1.60
N LEU A 109 3.31 -2.35 0.31
CA LEU A 109 4.01 -1.45 -0.61
C LEU A 109 3.32 -0.09 -0.72
N GLY A 110 1.99 -0.06 -0.81
CA GLY A 110 1.20 1.17 -0.86
C GLY A 110 1.32 2.00 0.40
N SER A 111 1.31 1.37 1.57
CA SER A 111 1.51 2.06 2.85
C SER A 111 2.95 2.57 3.03
N PHE A 112 3.96 1.86 2.51
CA PHE A 112 5.33 2.35 2.44
C PHE A 112 5.41 3.62 1.57
N LEU A 113 4.84 3.58 0.36
CA LEU A 113 4.83 4.73 -0.54
C LEU A 113 4.04 5.91 0.03
N PHE A 114 2.87 5.66 0.63
CA PHE A 114 2.08 6.65 1.37
C PHE A 114 2.95 7.35 2.41
N SER A 115 3.67 6.57 3.21
CA SER A 115 4.50 7.08 4.29
C SER A 115 5.67 7.90 3.77
N LEU A 116 6.34 7.42 2.72
CA LEU A 116 7.43 8.13 2.06
C LEU A 116 6.98 9.48 1.49
N VAL A 117 5.85 9.50 0.78
CA VAL A 117 5.26 10.73 0.23
C VAL A 117 4.86 11.69 1.35
N GLY A 118 4.25 11.18 2.43
CA GLY A 118 3.90 11.97 3.61
C GLY A 118 5.12 12.61 4.28
N ILE A 119 6.20 11.86 4.47
CA ILE A 119 7.46 12.37 5.04
C ILE A 119 8.04 13.47 4.15
N ILE A 120 8.14 13.24 2.83
CA ILE A 120 8.67 14.25 1.90
C ILE A 120 7.84 15.53 1.95
N ALA A 121 6.52 15.40 1.90
CA ALA A 121 5.61 16.54 1.91
C ALA A 121 5.64 17.31 3.25
N LEU A 122 5.81 16.63 4.39
CA LEU A 122 6.08 17.30 5.68
C LEU A 122 7.45 17.98 5.66
N GLY A 123 8.48 17.33 5.12
CA GLY A 123 9.85 17.83 5.03
C GLY A 123 9.94 19.17 4.28
N ILE A 124 9.28 19.28 3.12
CA ILE A 124 9.27 20.52 2.31
C ILE A 124 8.33 21.60 2.86
N GLY A 125 7.62 21.34 3.97
CA GLY A 125 6.71 22.30 4.59
C GLY A 125 5.37 22.47 3.85
N ALA A 126 4.98 21.51 3.00
CA ALA A 126 3.71 21.58 2.24
C ALA A 126 2.46 21.50 3.15
N TYR A 127 2.61 21.01 4.37
CA TYR A 127 1.52 20.88 5.34
C TYR A 127 1.50 22.01 6.37
N HIS A 128 0.59 22.97 6.18
CA HIS A 128 0.18 23.91 7.23
C HIS A 128 -0.59 23.19 8.36
N GLN A 129 -0.84 23.90 9.47
CA GLN A 129 -1.42 23.33 10.69
C GLN A 129 -2.80 22.65 10.48
N GLN A 130 -3.66 23.17 9.59
CA GLN A 130 -4.90 22.48 9.21
C GLN A 130 -4.68 21.25 8.33
N ALA A 131 -3.69 21.29 7.43
CA ALA A 131 -3.37 20.18 6.53
C ALA A 131 -2.82 18.95 7.28
N GLN A 132 -2.20 19.16 8.45
CA GLN A 132 -1.70 18.10 9.33
C GLN A 132 -2.84 17.23 9.88
N ILE A 133 -4.02 17.80 10.15
CA ILE A 133 -5.19 17.04 10.65
C ILE A 133 -5.70 16.07 9.58
N TYR A 134 -5.80 16.53 8.32
CA TYR A 134 -6.24 15.67 7.22
C TYR A 134 -5.26 14.52 6.98
N LEU A 135 -3.95 14.82 6.97
CA LEU A 135 -2.93 13.79 6.85
C LEU A 135 -3.00 12.79 8.01
N PHE A 136 -3.27 13.26 9.22
CA PHE A 136 -3.44 12.40 10.39
C PHE A 136 -4.64 11.44 10.23
N ILE A 137 -5.81 11.94 9.84
CA ILE A 137 -7.01 11.13 9.60
C ILE A 137 -6.74 10.06 8.54
N VAL A 138 -6.10 10.44 7.43
CA VAL A 138 -5.74 9.49 6.36
C VAL A 138 -4.72 8.47 6.86
N THR A 139 -3.74 8.89 7.68
CA THR A 139 -2.75 7.98 8.27
C THR A 139 -3.42 6.93 9.16
N ILE A 140 -4.39 7.33 9.99
CA ILE A 140 -5.18 6.40 10.81
C ILE A 140 -5.97 5.42 9.93
N ALA A 141 -6.62 5.91 8.85
CA ALA A 141 -7.33 5.04 7.92
C ALA A 141 -6.40 4.01 7.25
N VAL A 142 -5.18 4.43 6.87
CA VAL A 142 -4.15 3.55 6.32
C VAL A 142 -3.71 2.51 7.35
N ILE A 143 -3.49 2.89 8.61
CA ILE A 143 -3.14 1.96 9.69
C ILE A 143 -4.24 0.90 9.87
N VAL A 144 -5.51 1.31 9.93
CA VAL A 144 -6.65 0.37 10.05
C VAL A 144 -6.69 -0.57 8.84
N MET A 145 -6.50 -0.06 7.62
CA MET A 145 -6.42 -0.89 6.41
C MET A 145 -5.30 -1.92 6.51
N ILE A 146 -4.10 -1.53 6.95
CA ILE A 146 -2.95 -2.43 7.11
C ILE A 146 -3.28 -3.54 8.12
N ILE A 147 -3.85 -3.20 9.27
CA ILE A 147 -4.22 -4.16 10.31
C ILE A 147 -5.25 -5.16 9.77
N LEU A 148 -6.30 -4.69 9.09
CA LEU A 148 -7.31 -5.57 8.50
C LEU A 148 -6.72 -6.51 7.45
N THR A 149 -5.81 -5.99 6.61
CA THR A 149 -5.12 -6.80 5.61
C THR A 149 -4.20 -7.84 6.25
N LEU A 150 -3.44 -7.48 7.28
CA LEU A 150 -2.62 -8.43 8.04
C LEU A 150 -3.47 -9.52 8.69
N LEU A 151 -4.56 -9.15 9.35
CA LEU A 151 -5.46 -10.12 10.00
C LEU A 151 -6.06 -11.08 8.99
N ARG A 152 -6.55 -10.59 7.84
CA ARG A 152 -7.08 -11.44 6.76
C ARG A 152 -6.01 -12.35 6.18
N TRP A 153 -4.78 -11.86 6.06
CA TRP A 153 -3.67 -12.65 5.53
C TRP A 153 -3.27 -13.77 6.48
N ILE A 154 -3.14 -13.47 7.78
CA ILE A 154 -2.84 -14.47 8.82
C ILE A 154 -3.97 -15.51 8.93
N GLN A 155 -5.23 -15.10 8.81
CA GLN A 155 -6.37 -16.04 8.81
C GLN A 155 -6.42 -16.94 7.56
N HIS A 156 -5.76 -16.54 6.46
CA HIS A 156 -5.74 -17.28 5.21
C HIS A 156 -4.56 -18.26 5.09
N LEU A 157 -3.47 -17.98 5.83
CA LEU A 157 -2.32 -18.87 6.00
C LEU A 157 -2.67 -20.07 6.89
#